data_AF-A0A9X7NMJ3-F1
#
_entry.id   AF-A0A9X7NMJ3-F1
#
_cell.length_a   1.000
_cell.length_b   1.000
_cell.length_c   1.000
_cell.angle_alpha   90.00
_cell.angle_beta   90.00
_cell.angle_gamma   90.00
#
_symmetry.space_group_name_H-M   'P 1'
#
loop_
_entity.id
_entity.type
_entity.pdbx_description
1 polymer ?
#
loop_
_entity_poly.entity_id
_entity_poly.type
_entity_poly.pdbx_seq_one_letter_code
_entity_poly.pdbx_strand_id
1 'polypeptide(L)'
;MPKWLIAIATAPLLLTLPPHSLRSALADEIAGTILSIDPFEGLFSLEDGSRFLLTDTLSSQDLMIGSEVLITFTTTVSGDRLVTALQVVN
;
A
#
# COMPACT_ATOMS: atom_id res chain seq x y z
N MET A 1 -15.87 67.17 -19.27
CA MET A 1 -15.67 66.17 -18.18
C MET A 1 -16.95 65.35 -18.09
N PRO A 2 -16.92 64.04 -18.45
CA PRO A 2 -16.64 62.97 -17.49
C PRO A 2 -15.63 61.95 -18.06
N LYS A 3 -14.54 61.65 -17.34
CA LYS A 3 -14.34 60.57 -16.34
C LYS A 3 -14.45 59.18 -16.96
N TRP A 4 -13.30 58.71 -17.45
CA TRP A 4 -13.07 57.41 -18.09
C TRP A 4 -13.23 56.29 -17.07
N LEU A 5 -14.03 55.29 -17.40
CA LEU A 5 -14.21 54.07 -16.64
C LEU A 5 -13.03 53.11 -16.92
N ILE A 6 -12.46 52.62 -15.84
CA ILE A 6 -11.39 51.63 -15.77
C ILE A 6 -11.96 50.26 -16.18
N ALA A 7 -11.29 49.56 -17.10
CA ALA A 7 -11.48 48.13 -17.30
C ALA A 7 -10.13 47.43 -17.06
N ILE A 8 -9.92 46.99 -15.82
CA ILE A 8 -8.83 46.06 -15.48
C ILE A 8 -9.26 44.70 -16.01
N ALA A 9 -8.62 44.25 -17.09
CA ALA A 9 -8.80 42.88 -17.59
C ALA A 9 -7.99 41.94 -16.69
N THR A 10 -8.63 41.38 -15.66
CA THR A 10 -8.07 40.31 -14.84
C THR A 10 -8.19 39.00 -15.62
N ALA A 11 -7.12 38.57 -16.28
CA ALA A 11 -7.04 37.24 -16.88
C ALA A 11 -6.82 36.21 -15.76
N PRO A 12 -7.68 35.20 -15.59
CA PRO A 12 -7.40 34.09 -14.69
C PRO A 12 -6.37 33.18 -15.36
N LEU A 13 -5.17 33.15 -14.80
CA LEU A 13 -4.11 32.22 -15.22
C LEU A 13 -4.48 30.83 -14.68
N LEU A 14 -5.21 30.05 -15.48
CA LEU A 14 -5.47 28.64 -15.18
C LEU A 14 -4.14 27.88 -15.30
N LEU A 15 -3.49 27.64 -14.15
CA LEU A 15 -2.39 26.69 -14.03
C LEU A 15 -2.98 25.29 -14.23
N THR A 16 -2.86 24.76 -15.45
CA THR A 16 -3.13 23.34 -15.73
C THR A 16 -2.01 22.53 -15.08
N LEU A 17 -2.26 22.02 -13.88
CA LEU A 17 -1.38 21.03 -13.26
C LEU A 17 -1.34 19.80 -14.17
N PRO A 18 -0.15 19.27 -14.51
CA PRO A 18 -0.06 18.02 -15.25
C PRO A 18 -0.74 16.91 -14.43
N PRO A 19 -1.49 15.99 -15.06
CA PRO A 19 -2.04 14.85 -14.34
C PRO A 19 -0.86 14.02 -13.87
N HIS A 20 -0.48 14.20 -12.60
CA HIS A 20 0.31 13.21 -11.91
C HIS A 20 -0.57 11.97 -11.92
N SER A 21 -0.25 11.03 -12.80
CA SER A 21 -0.69 9.64 -12.68
C SER A 21 -0.19 9.17 -11.31
N LEU A 22 -1.02 9.39 -10.29
CA LEU A 22 -0.91 8.71 -9.01
C LEU A 22 -0.95 7.23 -9.37
N ARG A 23 0.24 6.61 -9.46
CA ARG A 23 0.35 5.16 -9.44
C ARG A 23 -0.32 4.77 -8.14
N SER A 24 -1.57 4.33 -8.23
CA SER A 24 -2.28 3.78 -7.09
C SER A 24 -1.46 2.56 -6.67
N ALA A 25 -0.71 2.70 -5.59
CA ALA A 25 -0.19 1.55 -4.88
C ALA A 25 -1.42 0.91 -4.24
N LEU A 26 -2.14 0.10 -5.03
CA LEU A 26 -3.26 -0.70 -4.55
C LEU A 26 -2.63 -1.74 -3.64
N ALA A 27 -2.71 -1.46 -2.35
CA ALA A 27 -2.42 -2.46 -1.34
C ALA A 27 -3.66 -3.35 -1.23
N ASP A 28 -3.45 -4.65 -1.38
CA ASP A 28 -4.47 -5.68 -1.21
C ASP A 28 -4.49 -6.15 0.24
N GLU A 29 -5.62 -6.69 0.68
CA GLU A 29 -5.80 -7.18 2.04
C GLU A 29 -6.34 -8.61 2.04
N ILE A 30 -5.83 -9.44 2.95
CA ILE A 30 -6.27 -10.82 3.12
C ILE A 30 -6.19 -11.23 4.59
N ALA A 31 -7.22 -11.93 5.05
CA ALA A 31 -7.25 -12.58 6.35
C ALA A 31 -6.96 -14.07 6.18
N GLY A 32 -6.22 -14.66 7.12
CA GLY A 32 -6.05 -16.11 7.18
C GLY A 32 -5.16 -16.57 8.31
N THR A 33 -5.02 -17.89 8.42
CA THR A 33 -4.25 -18.53 9.48
C THR A 33 -2.85 -18.87 9.00
N ILE A 34 -1.82 -18.53 9.78
CA ILE A 34 -0.43 -18.85 9.46
C ILE A 34 -0.22 -20.36 9.55
N LEU A 35 0.23 -20.96 8.45
CA LEU A 35 0.57 -22.37 8.35
C LEU A 35 2.06 -22.63 8.61
N SER A 36 2.94 -21.80 8.06
CA SER A 36 4.39 -21.97 8.20
C SER A 36 5.14 -20.64 8.08
N ILE A 37 6.30 -20.58 8.72
CA ILE A 37 7.19 -19.42 8.74
C ILE A 37 8.60 -19.91 8.38
N ASP A 38 9.22 -19.28 7.40
CA ASP A 38 10.62 -19.43 7.02
C ASP A 38 11.38 -18.14 7.40
N PRO A 39 12.05 -18.13 8.57
CA PRO A 39 12.75 -16.95 9.05
C PRO A 39 14.05 -16.64 8.29
N PHE A 40 14.60 -17.60 7.53
CA PHE A 40 15.84 -17.37 6.76
C PHE A 40 15.56 -16.58 5.49
N GLU A 41 14.45 -16.88 4.83
CA GLU A 41 14.02 -16.23 3.59
C GLU A 41 13.03 -15.09 3.84
N GLY A 42 12.62 -14.84 5.10
CA GLY A 42 11.61 -13.83 5.44
C GLY A 42 10.24 -14.15 4.84
N LEU A 43 9.91 -15.42 4.69
CA LEU A 43 8.69 -15.91 4.05
C LEU A 43 7.75 -16.50 5.09
N PHE A 44 6.45 -16.37 4.86
CA PHE A 44 5.45 -17.19 5.56
C PHE A 44 4.33 -17.58 4.61
N SER A 45 3.57 -18.60 5.01
CA SER A 45 2.41 -19.06 4.25
C SER A 45 1.18 -19.19 5.13
N LEU A 46 0.03 -19.02 4.49
CA LEU A 46 -1.27 -19.25 5.09
C LEU A 46 -1.81 -20.64 4.73
N GLU A 47 -2.83 -21.10 5.44
CA GLU A 47 -3.50 -22.38 5.18
C GLU A 47 -4.13 -22.47 3.77
N ASP A 48 -4.50 -21.34 3.17
CA ASP A 48 -5.03 -21.28 1.79
C ASP A 48 -3.95 -21.50 0.71
N GLY A 49 -2.69 -21.64 1.11
CA GLY A 49 -1.53 -21.79 0.22
C GLY A 49 -0.93 -20.48 -0.26
N SER A 50 -1.47 -19.32 0.13
CA SER A 50 -0.90 -18.01 -0.15
C SER A 50 0.45 -17.84 0.56
N ARG A 51 1.42 -17.24 -0.14
CA ARG A 51 2.78 -16.99 0.39
C ARG A 51 3.09 -15.51 0.36
N PHE A 52 3.78 -15.04 1.39
CA PHE A 52 4.07 -13.62 1.61
C PHE A 52 5.50 -13.41 2.09
N LEU A 53 6.12 -12.36 1.57
CA LEU A 53 7.44 -11.88 1.96
C LEU A 53 7.29 -10.78 3.01
N LEU A 54 7.90 -10.99 4.17
CA LEU A 54 8.08 -9.95 5.18
C LEU A 54 9.13 -8.96 4.68
N THR A 55 8.85 -7.68 4.89
CA THR A 55 9.85 -6.61 4.77
C THR A 55 10.62 -6.52 6.08
N ASP A 56 11.90 -6.11 6.03
CA ASP A 56 12.78 -6.00 7.22
C ASP A 56 12.20 -5.20 8.39
N THR A 57 11.23 -4.31 8.11
CA THR A 57 10.50 -3.52 9.11
C THR A 57 9.47 -4.30 9.90
N LEU A 58 9.00 -5.43 9.39
CA LEU A 58 8.01 -6.29 10.02
C LEU A 58 8.75 -7.54 10.52
N SER A 59 9.01 -7.57 11.82
CA SER A 59 9.70 -8.69 12.46
C SER A 59 8.79 -9.91 12.54
N SER A 60 9.26 -11.06 12.03
CA SER A 60 8.57 -12.35 12.17
C SER A 60 8.49 -12.85 13.62
N GLN A 61 9.15 -12.18 14.56
CA GLN A 61 9.24 -12.61 15.97
C GLN A 61 7.90 -12.65 16.69
N ASP A 62 6.91 -11.88 16.22
CA ASP A 62 5.56 -11.85 16.77
C ASP A 62 4.57 -12.74 16.00
N LEU A 63 5.04 -13.42 14.94
CA LEU A 63 4.24 -14.35 14.16
C LEU A 63 4.32 -15.76 14.75
N MET A 64 3.16 -16.35 15.01
CA MET A 64 3.06 -17.73 15.45
C MET A 64 2.27 -18.56 14.44
N ILE A 65 2.71 -19.79 14.22
CA ILE A 65 1.96 -20.77 13.45
C ILE A 65 0.63 -21.03 14.17
N GLY A 66 -0.46 -21.02 13.41
CA GLY A 66 -1.83 -21.14 13.92
C GLY A 66 -2.48 -19.81 14.32
N SER A 67 -1.76 -18.69 14.27
CA SER A 67 -2.36 -17.37 14.49
C SER A 67 -3.18 -16.93 13.28
N GLU A 68 -4.36 -16.38 13.54
CA GLU A 68 -5.14 -15.66 12.55
C GLU A 68 -4.55 -14.25 12.38
N VAL A 69 -4.34 -13.85 11.13
CA VAL A 69 -3.72 -12.58 10.78
C VAL A 69 -4.49 -11.87 9.67
N LEU A 70 -4.47 -10.55 9.73
CA LEU A 70 -4.89 -9.66 8.68
C LEU A 70 -3.65 -9.03 8.04
N ILE A 71 -3.48 -9.25 6.74
CA ILE A 71 -2.28 -8.91 6.00
C ILE A 71 -2.65 -7.90 4.93
N THR A 72 -1.99 -6.75 4.97
CA THR A 72 -1.96 -5.82 3.85
C THR A 72 -0.68 -6.02 3.07
N PHE A 73 -0.77 -6.25 1.76
CA PHE A 73 0.37 -6.54 0.91
C PHE A 73 0.29 -5.80 -0.42
N THR A 74 1.43 -5.70 -1.09
CA THR A 74 1.52 -5.24 -2.47
C THR A 74 2.14 -6.35 -3.32
N THR A 75 1.67 -6.48 -4.55
CA THR A 75 2.24 -7.43 -5.50
C THR A 75 3.32 -6.74 -6.33
N THR A 76 4.54 -7.26 -6.33
CA THR A 76 5.64 -6.74 -7.14
C THR A 76 5.43 -7.04 -8.62
N VAL A 77 6.23 -6.40 -9.48
CA VAL A 77 6.26 -6.72 -10.92
C VAL A 77 6.65 -8.18 -11.21
N SER A 78 7.34 -8.83 -10.27
CA SER A 78 7.73 -10.24 -10.34
C SER A 78 6.62 -11.19 -9.88
N GLY A 79 5.54 -10.66 -9.30
CA GLY A 79 4.43 -11.44 -8.74
C GLY A 79 4.58 -11.76 -7.25
N ASP A 80 5.64 -11.26 -6.60
CA ASP A 80 5.88 -11.49 -5.17
C ASP A 80 4.92 -10.65 -4.33
N ARG A 81 4.38 -11.24 -3.26
CA ARG A 81 3.48 -10.53 -2.33
C ARG A 81 4.29 -10.00 -1.15
N LEU A 82 4.64 -8.72 -1.21
CA LEU A 82 5.37 -8.02 -0.15
C LEU A 82 4.39 -7.48 0.89
N VAL A 83 4.57 -7.90 2.14
CA VAL A 83 3.76 -7.41 3.25
C VAL A 83 4.15 -5.98 3.58
N THR A 84 3.14 -5.11 3.60
CA THR A 84 3.26 -3.69 3.96
C THR A 84 2.66 -3.39 5.32
N ALA A 85 1.69 -4.19 5.78
CA ALA A 85 1.19 -4.17 7.15
C ALA A 85 0.70 -5.56 7.55
N LEU A 86 0.82 -5.89 8.83
CA LEU A 86 0.36 -7.16 9.39
C LEU A 86 -0.21 -6.94 10.78
N GLN A 87 -1.36 -7.54 11.05
CA GLN A 87 -2.03 -7.51 12.33
C GLN A 87 -2.43 -8.91 12.75
N VAL A 88 -2.08 -9.32 13.97
CA VAL A 88 -2.57 -10.56 14.57
C VAL A 88 -3.97 -10.32 15.12
N VAL A 89 -4.92 -11.16 14.70
CA VAL A 89 -6.31 -11.16 15.16
C VAL A 89 -6.39 -12.22 16.26
N ASN A 90 -6.45 -11.78 17.52
CA ASN A 90 -6.43 -12.64 18.71
C ASN A 90 -7.84 -12.95 19.22
#